data_AF-A0A6G1SKJ9-F1
#
_entry.id   AF-A0A6G1SKJ9-F1
#
_cell.length_a   1.000
_cell.length_b   1.000
_cell.length_c   1.000
_cell.angle_alpha   90.00
_cell.angle_beta   90.00
_cell.angle_gamma   90.00
#
_symmetry.space_group_name_H-M   'P 1'
#
loop_
_entity.id
_entity.type
_entity.pdbx_description
1 polymer ?
#
loop_
_entity_poly.entity_id
_entity_poly.type
_entity_poly.pdbx_seq_one_letter_code
_entity_poly.pdbx_strand_id
1 'polypeptide(L)'
;ARVLVGVKRVIDYAVKIRVKPDKKGVVTEGVKHSMNPFDEIAVEEAVKMKEKKLASEVVAVSCGPSQAQETLRTALAMGADRAIHVEVAAGDYETLQPIHISKILAKLAQDEKADIVILGKQA
;
A
#
# COMPACT_ATOMS: atom_id res chain seq x y z
N ALA A 1 -0.80 20.92 1.88
CA ALA A 1 -0.08 19.94 1.05
C ALA A 1 -0.97 18.75 0.76
N ARG A 2 -0.91 18.19 -0.44
CA ARG A 2 -1.52 16.90 -0.78
C ARG A 2 -0.49 15.79 -0.58
N VAL A 3 -0.83 14.81 0.27
CA VAL A 3 0.06 13.71 0.65
C VAL A 3 -0.40 12.43 -0.03
N LEU A 4 0.50 11.80 -0.78
CA LEU A 4 0.30 10.48 -1.38
C LEU A 4 0.96 9.43 -0.47
N VAL A 5 0.21 8.41 -0.05
CA VAL A 5 0.70 7.38 0.87
C VAL A 5 0.62 6.01 0.20
N GLY A 6 1.76 5.35 0.02
CA GLY A 6 1.79 3.97 -0.48
C GLY A 6 1.48 2.99 0.64
N VAL A 7 0.52 2.08 0.40
CA VAL A 7 0.20 0.97 1.30
C VAL A 7 0.19 -0.36 0.55
N LYS A 8 0.78 -1.39 1.15
CA LYS A 8 0.89 -2.73 0.57
C LYS A 8 0.19 -3.77 1.43
N ARG A 9 -0.56 -4.64 0.75
CA ARG A 9 -1.12 -5.86 1.33
C ARG A 9 -0.03 -6.94 1.43
N VAL A 10 0.24 -7.43 2.63
CA VAL A 10 1.25 -8.47 2.90
C VAL A 10 0.68 -9.58 3.76
N ILE A 11 1.36 -10.72 3.86
CA ILE A 11 1.01 -11.75 4.84
C ILE A 11 1.14 -11.14 6.23
N ASP A 12 0.16 -11.38 7.09
CA ASP A 12 0.15 -10.87 8.45
C ASP A 12 1.42 -11.30 9.20
N TYR A 13 2.07 -10.36 9.89
CA TYR A 13 3.37 -10.58 10.52
C TYR A 13 3.35 -11.69 11.59
N ALA A 14 2.18 -12.00 12.17
CA ALA A 14 2.02 -13.06 13.15
C ALA A 14 1.89 -14.45 12.50
N VAL A 15 1.71 -14.53 11.18
CA VAL A 15 1.59 -15.80 10.46
C VAL A 15 2.98 -16.36 10.13
N LYS A 16 3.20 -17.61 10.54
CA LYS A 16 4.37 -18.37 10.12
C LYS A 16 4.25 -18.75 8.63
N ILE A 17 5.12 -18.18 7.80
CA ILE A 17 5.16 -18.48 6.36
C ILE A 17 5.49 -19.97 6.09
N ARG A 18 4.90 -20.51 5.02
CA ARG A 18 5.19 -21.85 4.50
C ARG A 18 5.64 -21.73 3.06
N VAL A 19 6.74 -22.39 2.71
CA VAL A 19 7.26 -22.45 1.35
C VAL A 19 6.41 -23.43 0.53
N LYS A 20 6.07 -23.08 -0.70
CA LYS A 20 5.36 -23.98 -1.63
C LYS A 20 6.23 -25.21 -1.94
N PRO A 21 5.65 -26.40 -2.17
CA PRO A 21 6.43 -27.61 -2.51
C PRO A 21 7.32 -27.46 -3.75
N ASP A 22 6.93 -26.60 -4.70
CA ASP A 22 7.68 -26.29 -5.92
C ASP A 22 8.89 -25.36 -5.71
N LYS A 23 9.08 -24.85 -4.48
CA LYS A 23 10.14 -23.89 -4.09
C LYS A 23 10.11 -22.55 -4.85
N LYS A 24 9.01 -22.21 -5.51
CA LYS A 24 8.89 -20.96 -6.30
C LYS A 24 8.28 -19.79 -5.52
N GLY A 25 7.89 -20.00 -4.26
CA GLY A 25 7.33 -18.93 -3.43
C GLY A 25 6.77 -19.44 -2.11
N VAL A 26 5.91 -18.61 -1.50
CA VAL A 26 5.21 -18.92 -0.25
C VAL A 26 3.73 -19.18 -0.49
N VAL A 27 3.11 -19.96 0.40
CA VAL A 27 1.66 -20.19 0.38
C VAL A 27 0.94 -18.91 0.80
N THR A 28 0.08 -18.39 -0.07
CA THR A 28 -0.73 -17.19 0.15
C THR A 28 -2.23 -17.48 0.25
N GLU A 29 -2.69 -18.61 -0.32
CA GLU A 29 -4.09 -19.01 -0.29
C GLU A 29 -4.52 -19.44 1.11
N GLY A 30 -5.68 -18.95 1.57
CA GLY A 30 -6.21 -19.21 2.91
C GLY A 30 -5.37 -18.59 4.04
N VAL A 31 -4.35 -17.78 3.72
CA VAL A 31 -3.49 -17.11 4.69
C VAL A 31 -4.02 -15.72 4.99
N LYS A 32 -4.06 -15.36 6.27
CA LYS A 32 -4.42 -14.00 6.70
C LYS A 32 -3.41 -12.99 6.16
N HIS A 33 -3.93 -11.91 5.58
CA HIS A 33 -3.13 -10.77 5.14
C HIS A 33 -3.54 -9.53 5.93
N SER A 34 -2.64 -8.54 5.95
CA SER A 34 -2.85 -7.25 6.59
C SER A 34 -2.17 -6.14 5.80
N MET A 35 -2.37 -4.90 6.23
CA MET A 35 -1.48 -3.81 5.84
C MET A 35 -0.07 -4.12 6.34
N ASN A 36 0.95 -3.72 5.59
CA ASN A 36 2.32 -3.76 6.08
C ASN A 36 2.46 -2.84 7.31
N PRO A 37 3.07 -3.30 8.42
CA PRO A 37 3.24 -2.48 9.63
C PRO A 37 3.94 -1.14 9.41
N PHE A 38 4.87 -1.04 8.47
CA PHE A 38 5.53 0.23 8.13
C PHE A 38 4.60 1.19 7.39
N ASP A 39 3.65 0.66 6.62
CA ASP A 39 2.68 1.45 5.89
C ASP A 39 1.59 1.99 6.82
N GLU A 40 1.25 1.28 7.90
CA GLU A 40 0.37 1.79 8.96
C GLU A 40 0.98 3.06 9.60
N ILE A 41 2.29 3.06 9.85
CA ILE A 41 3.02 4.23 10.36
C ILE A 41 3.00 5.38 9.34
N ALA A 42 3.15 5.06 8.04
CA ALA A 42 3.11 6.06 6.97
C ALA A 42 1.75 6.74 6.87
N VAL A 43 0.66 5.97 6.97
CA VAL A 43 -0.72 6.50 6.99
C VAL A 43 -0.93 7.37 8.23
N GLU A 44 -0.52 6.89 9.41
CA GLU A 44 -0.65 7.62 10.67
C GLU A 44 0.04 8.99 10.62
N GLU A 45 1.27 9.07 10.09
CA GLU A 45 1.96 10.37 9.99
C GLU A 45 1.27 11.31 9.00
N ALA A 46 0.77 10.80 7.86
CA ALA A 46 0.01 11.60 6.91
C ALA A 46 -1.28 12.16 7.53
N VAL A 47 -1.99 11.36 8.34
CA VAL A 47 -3.18 11.78 9.09
C VAL A 47 -2.81 12.84 10.12
N LYS A 48 -1.74 12.66 10.89
CA LYS A 48 -1.24 13.69 11.82
C LYS A 48 -0.89 15.01 11.12
N MET A 49 -0.30 14.95 9.93
CA MET A 49 -0.06 16.15 9.14
C MET A 49 -1.37 16.87 8.79
N LYS A 50 -2.44 16.13 8.50
CA LYS A 50 -3.77 16.70 8.24
C LYS A 50 -4.38 17.31 9.50
N GLU A 51 -4.30 16.64 10.64
CA GLU A 51 -4.77 17.16 11.94
C GLU A 51 -4.05 18.45 12.34
N LYS A 52 -2.74 18.54 12.07
CA LYS A 52 -1.92 19.74 12.26
C LYS A 52 -2.13 20.81 11.18
N LYS A 53 -3.05 20.60 10.23
CA LYS A 53 -3.36 21.50 9.09
C LYS A 53 -2.15 21.76 8.17
N LEU A 54 -1.17 20.86 8.16
CA LEU A 54 -0.03 20.87 7.23
C LEU A 54 -0.39 20.20 5.90
N ALA A 55 -1.22 19.15 5.98
CA ALA A 55 -1.83 18.50 4.83
C ALA A 55 -3.30 18.92 4.69
N SER A 56 -3.75 19.09 3.45
CA SER A 56 -5.14 19.37 3.11
C SER A 56 -5.88 18.11 2.65
N GLU A 57 -5.14 17.09 2.22
CA GLU A 57 -5.69 15.85 1.67
C GLU A 57 -4.65 14.72 1.77
N VAL A 58 -5.11 13.54 2.17
CA VAL A 58 -4.33 12.29 2.25
C VAL A 58 -4.93 11.27 1.29
N VAL A 59 -4.12 10.78 0.36
CA VAL A 59 -4.51 9.85 -0.71
C VAL A 59 -3.75 8.56 -0.54
N ALA A 60 -4.44 7.48 -0.15
CA ALA A 60 -3.84 6.16 -0.03
C ALA A 60 -3.76 5.48 -1.40
N VAL A 61 -2.64 4.81 -1.70
CA VAL A 61 -2.42 4.11 -2.97
C VAL A 61 -1.96 2.69 -2.71
N SER A 62 -2.57 1.72 -3.39
CA SER A 62 -2.11 0.34 -3.40
C SER A 62 -2.08 -0.21 -4.82
N CYS A 63 -1.02 -0.94 -5.14
CA CYS A 63 -0.85 -1.62 -6.43
C CYS A 63 -0.94 -3.12 -6.21
N GLY A 64 -1.88 -3.80 -6.84
CA GLY A 64 -2.03 -5.24 -6.66
C GLY A 64 -3.38 -5.79 -7.09
N PRO A 65 -3.68 -7.05 -6.76
CA PRO A 65 -4.93 -7.68 -7.14
C PRO A 65 -6.10 -7.07 -6.37
N SER A 66 -7.33 -7.43 -6.73
CA SER A 66 -8.56 -6.87 -6.13
C SER A 66 -8.61 -6.94 -4.60
N GLN A 67 -7.93 -7.92 -3.99
CA GLN A 67 -7.83 -8.04 -2.53
C GLN A 67 -7.08 -6.87 -1.88
N ALA A 68 -6.25 -6.12 -2.61
CA ALA A 68 -5.56 -4.93 -2.09
C ALA A 68 -6.55 -3.81 -1.67
N GLN A 69 -7.79 -3.84 -2.18
CA GLN A 69 -8.83 -2.91 -1.77
C GLN A 69 -9.19 -3.02 -0.29
N GLU A 70 -9.00 -4.19 0.34
CA GLU A 70 -9.18 -4.35 1.79
C GLU A 70 -8.20 -3.47 2.57
N THR A 71 -6.92 -3.49 2.18
CA THR A 71 -5.87 -2.63 2.77
C THR A 71 -6.17 -1.14 2.54
N LEU A 72 -6.70 -0.78 1.36
CA LEU A 72 -7.12 0.59 1.10
C LEU A 72 -8.31 1.02 1.99
N ARG A 73 -9.28 0.13 2.23
CA ARG A 73 -10.37 0.40 3.17
C ARG A 73 -9.86 0.62 4.60
N THR A 74 -8.84 -0.13 5.03
CA THR A 74 -8.17 0.14 6.31
C THR A 74 -7.54 1.53 6.34
N ALA A 75 -6.82 1.94 5.28
CA ALA A 75 -6.24 3.28 5.22
C ALA A 75 -7.30 4.40 5.26
N LEU A 76 -8.43 4.21 4.58
CA LEU A 76 -9.58 5.11 4.65
C LEU A 76 -10.15 5.19 6.08
N ALA A 77 -10.32 4.04 6.74
CA ALA A 77 -10.80 3.97 8.11
C ALA A 77 -9.85 4.64 9.13
N MET A 78 -8.54 4.63 8.85
CA MET A 78 -7.53 5.35 9.65
C MET A 78 -7.55 6.86 9.44
N GLY A 79 -8.20 7.36 8.39
CA GLY A 79 -8.35 8.79 8.14
C GLY A 79 -7.79 9.29 6.81
N ALA A 80 -7.40 8.41 5.88
CA ALA A 80 -7.16 8.83 4.50
C ALA A 80 -8.47 9.34 3.86
N ASP A 81 -8.40 10.41 3.06
CA ASP A 81 -9.58 11.06 2.48
C ASP A 81 -10.11 10.27 1.27
N ARG A 82 -9.20 9.67 0.50
CA ARG A 82 -9.53 8.83 -0.64
C ARG A 82 -8.45 7.79 -0.91
N ALA A 83 -8.81 6.81 -1.75
CA ALA A 83 -7.94 5.71 -2.11
C ALA A 83 -7.86 5.55 -3.63
N ILE A 84 -6.68 5.16 -4.12
CA ILE A 84 -6.43 4.75 -5.51
C ILE A 84 -5.97 3.30 -5.48
N HIS A 85 -6.74 2.44 -6.14
CA HIS A 85 -6.34 1.07 -6.42
C HIS A 85 -5.79 1.00 -7.84
N VAL A 86 -4.48 0.74 -7.96
CA VAL A 86 -3.88 0.37 -9.24
C VAL A 86 -4.02 -1.14 -9.36
N GLU A 87 -5.03 -1.57 -10.12
CA GLU A 87 -5.31 -2.99 -10.31
C GLU A 87 -4.20 -3.65 -11.14
N VAL A 88 -3.65 -4.73 -10.58
CA VAL A 88 -2.68 -5.60 -11.24
C VAL A 88 -3.22 -7.02 -11.11
N ALA A 89 -3.44 -7.70 -12.24
CA ALA A 89 -3.95 -9.06 -12.24
C ALA A 89 -3.06 -9.99 -11.43
N ALA A 90 -3.64 -11.02 -10.80
CA ALA A 90 -2.91 -11.89 -9.88
C ALA A 90 -1.66 -12.54 -10.52
N GLY A 91 -1.72 -12.89 -11.80
CA GLY A 91 -0.58 -13.45 -12.54
C GLY A 91 0.57 -12.46 -12.71
N ASP A 92 0.25 -11.20 -13.05
CA ASP A 92 1.27 -10.14 -13.22
C ASP A 92 1.84 -9.68 -11.88
N TYR A 93 1.01 -9.73 -10.83
CA TYR A 93 1.39 -9.33 -9.47
C TYR A 93 2.56 -10.14 -8.92
N GLU A 94 2.69 -11.42 -9.26
CA GLU A 94 3.80 -12.27 -8.82
C GLU A 94 5.17 -11.75 -9.30
N THR A 95 5.19 -11.01 -10.41
CA THR A 95 6.41 -10.44 -11.01
C THR A 95 6.55 -8.94 -10.74
N LEU A 96 5.65 -8.36 -9.96
CA LEU A 96 5.68 -6.95 -9.61
C LEU A 96 6.87 -6.66 -8.69
N GLN A 97 7.65 -5.63 -9.01
CA GLN A 97 8.92 -5.31 -8.34
C GLN A 97 8.93 -3.84 -7.93
N PRO A 98 9.79 -3.43 -6.98
CA PRO A 98 9.88 -2.04 -6.53
C PRO A 98 10.08 -1.02 -7.66
N ILE A 99 10.82 -1.38 -8.71
CA ILE A 99 11.02 -0.51 -9.89
C ILE A 99 9.73 -0.27 -10.70
N HIS A 100 8.81 -1.23 -10.72
CA HIS A 100 7.49 -1.06 -11.34
C HIS A 100 6.64 -0.11 -10.49
N ILE A 101 6.62 -0.36 -9.18
CA ILE A 101 5.88 0.47 -8.21
C ILE A 101 6.38 1.92 -8.22
N SER A 102 7.69 2.15 -8.26
CA SER A 102 8.24 3.51 -8.25
C SER A 102 7.83 4.32 -9.48
N LYS A 103 7.76 3.70 -10.66
CA LYS A 103 7.26 4.36 -11.89
C LYS A 103 5.77 4.69 -11.80
N ILE A 104 4.96 3.77 -11.27
CA ILE A 104 3.52 3.99 -11.07
C ILE A 104 3.31 5.14 -10.08
N LEU A 105 3.98 5.10 -8.91
CA LEU A 105 3.88 6.14 -7.90
C LEU A 105 4.40 7.49 -8.40
N ALA A 106 5.47 7.52 -9.21
CA ALA A 106 5.96 8.76 -9.81
C ALA A 106 4.91 9.38 -10.74
N LYS A 107 4.25 8.58 -11.57
CA LYS A 107 3.18 9.05 -12.45
C LYS A 107 1.96 9.53 -11.65
N LEU A 108 1.53 8.76 -10.64
CA LEU A 108 0.43 9.15 -9.77
C LEU A 108 0.74 10.42 -8.99
N ALA A 109 1.96 10.60 -8.48
CA ALA A 109 2.35 11.83 -7.79
C ALA A 109 2.24 13.06 -8.70
N GLN A 110 2.55 12.91 -9.99
CA GLN A 110 2.36 13.99 -10.97
C GLN A 110 0.88 14.26 -11.26
N ASP A 111 0.10 13.22 -11.55
CA ASP A 111 -1.33 13.34 -11.90
C ASP A 111 -2.15 13.88 -10.73
N GLU A 112 -1.83 13.40 -9.53
CA GLU A 112 -2.42 13.85 -8.29
C GLU A 112 -1.81 15.15 -7.78
N LYS A 113 -0.75 15.69 -8.40
CA LYS A 113 -0.05 16.90 -7.92
C LYS A 113 0.30 16.79 -6.43
N ALA A 114 0.84 15.64 -6.03
CA ALA A 114 1.23 15.39 -4.65
C ALA A 114 2.46 16.24 -4.30
N ASP A 115 2.41 16.91 -3.16
CA ASP A 115 3.54 17.69 -2.64
C ASP A 115 4.52 16.80 -1.86
N ILE A 116 3.99 15.73 -1.26
CA ILE A 116 4.73 14.80 -0.39
C ILE A 116 4.29 13.37 -0.70
N VAL A 117 5.25 12.46 -0.80
CA VAL A 117 5.02 11.02 -0.89
C VAL A 117 5.59 10.36 0.36
N ILE A 118 4.75 9.62 1.09
CA ILE A 118 5.16 8.87 2.29
C ILE A 118 4.99 7.38 2.01
N LEU A 119 6.02 6.60 2.34
CA LEU A 119 6.07 5.15 2.13
C LEU A 119 6.56 4.47 3.41
N GLY A 120 6.18 3.21 3.61
CA GLY A 120 6.83 2.37 4.59
C GLY A 120 8.31 2.12 4.27
N LYS A 121 9.09 1.76 5.29
CA LYS A 121 10.53 1.51 5.17
C LYS A 121 10.88 0.34 4.24
N GLN A 122 10.11 -0.73 4.28
CA GLN A 122 10.36 -1.98 3.54
C GLN A 122 9.12 -2.86 3.52
N ALA A 123 9.08 -3.83 2.59
CA ALA A 123 7.95 -4.74 2.42
C ALA A 123 8.29 -6.02 1.65
#